data_AF-A0A842QHL4-F1
#
_entry.id   AF-A0A842QHL4-F1
#
_cell.length_a   1.000
_cell.length_b   1.000
_cell.length_c   1.000
_cell.angle_alpha   90.00
_cell.angle_beta   90.00
_cell.angle_gamma   90.00
#
_symmetry.space_group_name_H-M   'P 1'
#
loop_
_entity.id
_entity.type
_entity.pdbx_description
1 polymer ?
#
loop_
_entity_poly.entity_id
_entity_poly.type
_entity_poly.pdbx_seq_one_letter_code
_entity_poly.pdbx_strand_id
1 'polypeptide(L)'
;MNEFAVLMRLLTQPGVPKGAGVQDMLDGMGLPDETGRSILFKKLGQLERQLTKLGLQIKHDPIHHVFYIDIKENIEVPITEGHLPDRLAATLLVVLTLTYQEGGWVSIQRVKKFRKKSLRSVKSDLRELEKLDFAQLDDENQKVRPGYRVASEIDYESFFRKLTKTDIGK
;
A
#
# COMPACT_ATOMS: atom_id res chain seq x y z
N MET A 1 24.73 -0.15 20.20
CA MET A 1 23.73 -0.95 19.44
C MET A 1 23.79 -0.49 17.99
N ASN A 2 23.89 -1.38 17.01
CA ASN A 2 24.04 -0.98 15.60
C ASN A 2 22.72 -0.37 15.09
N GLU A 3 22.76 0.85 14.57
CA GLU A 3 21.58 1.58 14.08
C GLU A 3 20.83 0.81 12.99
N PHE A 4 21.54 0.04 12.15
CA PHE A 4 20.92 -0.82 11.15
C PHE A 4 20.23 -2.03 11.76
N ALA A 5 20.70 -2.54 12.90
CA ALA A 5 20.02 -3.62 13.61
C ALA A 5 18.70 -3.14 14.22
N VAL A 6 18.64 -1.87 14.66
CA VAL A 6 17.39 -1.24 15.11
C VAL A 6 16.39 -1.13 13.97
N LEU A 7 16.81 -0.58 12.82
CA LEU A 7 15.96 -0.46 11.64
C LEU A 7 15.49 -1.83 11.14
N MET A 8 16.39 -2.82 11.05
CA MET A 8 16.01 -4.19 10.68
C MET A 8 14.93 -4.74 11.61
N ARG A 9 15.10 -4.60 12.93
CA ARG A 9 14.12 -5.10 13.91
C ARG A 9 12.74 -4.45 13.74
N LEU A 10 12.71 -3.13 13.53
CA LEU A 10 11.47 -2.37 13.35
C LEU A 10 10.78 -2.72 12.02
N LEU A 11 11.55 -2.81 10.93
CA LEU A 11 11.01 -3.13 9.61
C LEU A 11 10.58 -4.59 9.46
N THR A 12 11.09 -5.50 10.29
CA THR A 12 10.64 -6.91 10.35
C THR A 12 9.66 -7.17 11.49
N GLN A 13 9.15 -6.14 12.15
CA GLN A 13 8.29 -6.32 13.31
C GLN A 13 7.00 -7.06 12.91
N PRO A 14 6.68 -8.19 13.57
CA PRO A 14 5.46 -8.94 13.28
C PRO A 14 4.24 -8.14 13.75
N GLY A 15 3.20 -8.09 12.93
CA GLY A 15 1.98 -7.33 13.23
C GLY A 15 1.06 -7.15 12.02
N VAL A 16 -0.08 -6.49 12.25
CA VAL A 16 -0.99 -5.99 11.20
C VAL A 16 -1.23 -4.50 11.49
N PRO A 17 -0.57 -3.57 10.77
CA PRO A 17 0.33 -3.79 9.64
C PRO A 17 1.71 -4.32 10.05
N LYS A 18 2.43 -4.97 9.12
CA LYS A 18 3.83 -5.39 9.32
C LYS A 18 4.76 -4.19 9.15
N GLY A 19 5.82 -4.13 9.95
CA GLY A 19 6.84 -3.08 9.84
C GLY A 19 6.61 -1.91 10.81
N ALA A 20 7.12 -0.72 10.44
CA ALA A 20 7.16 0.44 11.34
C ALA A 20 6.90 1.77 10.62
N GLY A 21 6.23 2.69 11.29
CA GLY A 21 6.03 4.05 10.81
C GLY A 21 7.30 4.90 10.93
N VAL A 22 7.28 6.08 10.29
CA VAL A 22 8.39 7.06 10.40
C VAL A 22 8.64 7.45 11.85
N GLN A 23 7.58 7.68 12.64
CA GLN A 23 7.71 8.09 14.03
C GLN A 23 8.33 6.98 14.88
N ASP A 24 7.85 5.73 14.74
CA ASP A 24 8.41 4.58 15.46
C ASP A 24 9.90 4.38 15.15
N MET A 25 10.30 4.66 13.90
CA MET A 25 11.71 4.60 13.49
C MET A 25 12.53 5.76 14.05
N LEU A 26 12.00 6.98 14.12
CA LEU A 26 12.68 8.12 14.75
C LEU A 26 12.88 7.87 16.25
N ASP A 27 11.81 7.45 16.94
CA ASP A 27 11.81 7.13 18.36
C ASP A 27 12.79 5.99 18.67
N GLY A 28 12.71 4.89 17.90
CA GLY A 28 13.60 3.74 18.06
C GLY A 28 15.07 4.06 17.79
N MET A 29 15.33 5.07 16.95
CA MET A 29 16.68 5.57 16.66
C MET A 29 17.16 6.69 17.59
N GLY A 30 16.29 7.21 18.46
CA GLY A 30 16.58 8.37 19.30
C GLY A 30 16.85 9.65 18.48
N LEU A 31 16.20 9.80 17.32
CA LEU A 31 16.35 10.95 16.44
C LEU A 31 15.25 11.99 16.69
N PRO A 32 15.56 13.31 16.60
CA PRO A 32 14.56 14.35 16.77
C PRO A 32 13.59 14.44 15.58
N ASP A 33 12.33 14.79 15.82
CA ASP A 33 11.26 14.72 14.80
C ASP A 33 11.51 15.54 13.53
N GLU A 34 11.89 16.81 13.67
CA GLU A 34 12.03 17.71 12.51
C GLU A 34 13.33 17.46 11.73
N THR A 35 14.46 17.32 12.42
CA THR A 35 15.78 17.20 11.78
C THR A 35 16.16 15.74 11.50
N GLY A 36 15.60 14.80 12.25
CA GLY A 36 15.91 13.38 12.21
C GLY A 36 15.36 12.66 10.99
N ARG A 37 14.28 13.18 10.36
CA ARG A 37 13.69 12.57 9.16
C ARG A 37 14.68 12.45 8.01
N SER A 38 15.44 13.49 7.72
CA SER A 38 16.47 13.47 6.66
C SER A 38 17.54 12.41 6.95
N ILE A 39 17.95 12.30 8.21
CA ILE A 39 18.93 11.31 8.67
C ILE A 39 18.37 9.90 8.54
N LEU A 40 17.11 9.70 8.96
CA LEU A 40 16.39 8.43 8.85
C LEU A 40 16.29 7.96 7.40
N PHE A 41 15.81 8.80 6.49
CA PHE A 41 15.70 8.43 5.08
C PHE A 41 17.05 8.15 4.42
N LYS A 42 18.10 8.89 4.80
CA LYS A 42 19.47 8.61 4.35
C LYS A 42 19.94 7.22 4.81
N LYS A 43 19.65 6.86 6.06
CA LYS A 43 19.99 5.53 6.63
C LYS A 43 19.14 4.41 6.03
N LEU A 44 17.85 4.64 5.81
CA LEU A 44 16.97 3.69 5.09
C LEU A 44 17.50 3.42 3.68
N GLY A 45 17.91 4.44 2.92
CA GLY A 45 18.51 4.25 1.61
C GLY A 45 19.87 3.53 1.66
N GLN A 46 20.66 3.73 2.73
CA GLN A 46 21.90 2.95 2.94
C GLN A 46 21.59 1.47 3.21
N LEU A 47 20.59 1.20 4.05
CA LEU A 47 20.14 -0.14 4.38
C LEU A 47 19.56 -0.85 3.14
N GLU A 48 18.70 -0.17 2.39
CA GLU A 48 18.13 -0.66 1.12
C GLU A 48 19.20 -1.12 0.14
N ARG A 49 20.28 -0.34 -0.05
CA ARG A 49 21.40 -0.73 -0.92
C ARG A 49 22.14 -1.99 -0.44
N GLN A 50 22.17 -2.24 0.86
CA GLN A 50 22.75 -3.47 1.42
C GLN A 50 21.80 -4.65 1.25
N LEU A 51 20.53 -4.45 1.59
CA LEU A 51 19.45 -5.44 1.46
C LEU A 51 19.25 -5.90 0.02
N THR A 52 19.32 -4.97 -0.94
CA THR A 52 19.15 -5.28 -2.37
C THR A 52 20.16 -6.32 -2.86
N LYS A 53 21.39 -6.31 -2.32
CA LYS A 53 22.42 -7.30 -2.66
C LYS A 53 22.10 -8.70 -2.13
N LEU A 54 21.27 -8.79 -1.11
CA LEU A 54 20.79 -10.03 -0.49
C LEU A 54 19.45 -10.49 -1.08
N GLY A 55 18.94 -9.80 -2.11
CA GLY A 55 17.62 -10.09 -2.67
C GLY A 55 16.48 -9.63 -1.76
N LEU A 56 16.68 -8.62 -0.92
CA LEU A 56 15.67 -8.00 -0.07
C LEU A 56 15.44 -6.55 -0.48
N GLN A 57 14.26 -6.01 -0.22
CA GLN A 57 13.91 -4.61 -0.51
C GLN A 57 13.08 -4.02 0.63
N ILE A 58 13.17 -2.69 0.80
CA ILE A 58 12.30 -1.96 1.73
C ILE A 58 11.11 -1.46 0.91
N LYS A 59 9.89 -1.82 1.32
CA LYS A 59 8.64 -1.34 0.73
C LYS A 59 7.93 -0.38 1.67
N HIS A 60 7.10 0.49 1.09
CA HIS A 60 6.25 1.42 1.82
C HIS A 60 4.78 1.04 1.59
N ASP A 61 4.03 0.87 2.68
CA ASP A 61 2.59 0.73 2.66
C ASP A 61 1.96 2.12 2.87
N PRO A 62 1.40 2.75 1.81
CA PRO A 62 0.84 4.09 1.91
C PRO A 62 -0.50 4.15 2.66
N ILE A 63 -1.19 3.01 2.86
CA ILE A 63 -2.47 2.96 3.58
C ILE A 63 -2.20 3.03 5.08
N HIS A 64 -1.18 2.29 5.52
CA HIS A 64 -0.82 2.17 6.92
C HIS A 64 0.32 3.12 7.32
N HIS A 65 0.93 3.81 6.36
CA HIS A 65 2.07 4.72 6.55
C HIS A 65 3.28 4.04 7.22
N VAL A 66 3.50 2.77 6.90
CA VAL A 66 4.60 1.96 7.45
C VAL A 66 5.58 1.52 6.37
N PHE A 67 6.82 1.29 6.78
CA PHE A 67 7.85 0.67 5.98
C PHE A 67 8.10 -0.76 6.47
N TYR A 68 8.34 -1.68 5.55
CA TYR A 68 8.61 -3.08 5.86
C TYR A 68 9.66 -3.67 4.92
N ILE A 69 10.30 -4.76 5.35
CA ILE A 69 11.23 -5.52 4.51
C ILE A 69 10.46 -6.64 3.80
N ASP A 70 10.73 -6.77 2.52
CA ASP A 70 10.20 -7.81 1.66
C ASP A 70 11.32 -8.46 0.85
N ILE A 71 11.03 -9.62 0.27
CA ILE A 71 11.93 -10.25 -0.69
C ILE A 71 11.83 -9.47 -2.00
N LYS A 72 12.98 -9.23 -2.62
CA LYS A 72 13.07 -8.69 -3.97
C LYS A 72 12.66 -9.79 -4.94
N GLU A 73 11.36 -10.00 -5.06
CA GLU A 73 10.81 -10.78 -6.14
C GLU A 73 11.10 -10.04 -7.45
N ASN A 74 12.07 -10.55 -8.22
CA ASN A 74 12.15 -10.31 -9.67
C ASN A 74 11.04 -11.07 -10.42
N ILE A 75 10.07 -11.60 -9.69
CA ILE A 75 8.89 -12.20 -10.24
C ILE A 75 8.03 -10.99 -10.62
N GLU A 76 8.02 -10.65 -11.91
CA GLU A 76 6.72 -10.31 -12.50
C GLU A 76 5.82 -11.48 -12.14
N VAL A 77 5.20 -11.44 -10.96
CA VAL A 77 4.25 -12.46 -10.55
C VAL A 77 3.23 -12.44 -11.66
N PRO A 78 3.18 -13.47 -12.53
CA PRO A 78 2.09 -13.55 -13.46
C PRO A 78 0.87 -13.57 -12.55
N ILE A 79 -0.07 -12.66 -12.79
CA ILE A 79 -1.35 -12.60 -12.09
C ILE A 79 -2.10 -13.89 -12.45
N THR A 80 -1.69 -15.00 -11.85
CA THR A 80 -2.16 -16.36 -12.05
C THR A 80 -1.90 -16.99 -10.68
N GLU A 81 -2.85 -16.98 -9.76
CA GLU A 81 -4.19 -17.57 -9.89
C GLU A 81 -5.27 -16.69 -9.23
N GLY A 82 -6.32 -16.38 -9.99
CA GLY A 82 -7.46 -15.60 -9.53
C GLY A 82 -7.50 -14.18 -10.10
N HIS A 83 -7.57 -14.05 -11.43
CA HIS A 83 -7.97 -12.77 -12.03
C HIS A 83 -9.30 -12.34 -11.41
N LEU A 84 -9.28 -11.25 -10.63
CA LEU A 84 -10.50 -10.58 -10.22
C LEU A 84 -11.34 -10.36 -11.49
N PRO A 85 -12.63 -10.70 -11.49
CA PRO A 85 -13.52 -10.35 -12.59
C PRO A 85 -13.36 -8.85 -12.92
N ASP A 86 -13.37 -8.48 -14.20
CA ASP A 86 -13.18 -7.08 -14.65
C ASP A 86 -14.05 -6.08 -13.90
N ARG A 87 -15.27 -6.53 -13.56
CA ARG A 87 -16.22 -5.87 -12.66
C ARG A 87 -15.56 -5.40 -11.36
N LEU A 88 -14.94 -6.33 -10.64
CA LEU A 88 -14.31 -6.13 -9.34
C LEU A 88 -12.98 -5.41 -9.47
N ALA A 89 -12.15 -5.78 -10.46
CA ALA A 89 -10.88 -5.11 -10.73
C ALA A 89 -11.09 -3.62 -10.99
N ALA A 90 -12.09 -3.25 -11.80
CA ALA A 90 -12.38 -1.85 -12.08
C ALA A 90 -13.00 -1.11 -10.88
N THR A 91 -13.71 -1.81 -9.99
CA THR A 91 -14.21 -1.21 -8.73
C THR A 91 -13.05 -0.99 -7.75
N LEU A 92 -12.15 -1.97 -7.61
CA LEU A 92 -10.94 -1.86 -6.80
C LEU A 92 -10.03 -0.73 -7.29
N LEU A 93 -9.81 -0.62 -8.60
CA LEU A 93 -9.02 0.47 -9.20
C LEU A 93 -9.54 1.86 -8.80
N VAL A 94 -10.86 2.05 -8.83
CA VAL A 94 -11.47 3.31 -8.41
C VAL A 94 -11.24 3.57 -6.92
N VAL A 95 -11.39 2.55 -6.06
CA VAL A 95 -11.08 2.69 -4.62
C VAL A 95 -9.62 3.07 -4.42
N LEU A 96 -8.67 2.38 -5.07
CA LEU A 96 -7.24 2.68 -4.98
C LEU A 96 -6.93 4.12 -5.41
N THR A 97 -7.50 4.54 -6.54
CA THR A 97 -7.29 5.88 -7.10
C THR A 97 -7.80 6.96 -6.15
N LEU A 98 -9.02 6.78 -5.64
CA LEU A 98 -9.63 7.76 -4.73
C LEU A 98 -8.93 7.79 -3.38
N THR A 99 -8.56 6.64 -2.82
CA THR A 99 -7.81 6.57 -1.57
C THR A 99 -6.44 7.21 -1.70
N TYR A 100 -5.78 7.05 -2.86
CA TYR A 100 -4.52 7.71 -3.15
C TYR A 100 -4.67 9.24 -3.26
N GLN A 101 -5.78 9.73 -3.82
CA GLN A 101 -6.06 11.17 -3.95
C GLN A 101 -6.52 11.83 -2.64
N GLU A 102 -7.34 11.13 -1.87
CA GLU A 102 -8.06 11.69 -0.71
C GLU A 102 -7.41 11.31 0.64
N GLY A 103 -6.47 10.36 0.66
CA GLY A 103 -5.73 9.97 1.85
C GLY A 103 -6.53 9.10 2.83
N GLY A 104 -6.88 7.88 2.41
CA GLY A 104 -7.46 6.86 3.28
C GLY A 104 -8.89 6.44 2.92
N TRP A 105 -9.85 6.65 3.83
CA TRP A 105 -11.24 6.22 3.67
C TRP A 105 -12.01 7.09 2.67
N VAL A 106 -12.66 6.45 1.71
CA VAL A 106 -13.41 7.10 0.62
C VAL A 106 -14.89 6.79 0.74
N SER A 107 -15.77 7.76 0.49
CA SER A 107 -17.22 7.50 0.53
C SER A 107 -17.67 6.58 -0.62
N ILE A 108 -18.58 5.63 -0.34
CA ILE A 108 -19.15 4.73 -1.35
C ILE A 108 -19.90 5.53 -2.44
N GLN A 109 -20.46 6.69 -2.11
CA GLN A 109 -21.08 7.59 -3.09
C GLN A 109 -20.06 8.15 -4.09
N ARG A 110 -18.83 8.43 -3.66
CA ARG A 110 -17.74 8.86 -4.54
C ARG A 110 -17.31 7.74 -5.48
N VAL A 111 -17.14 6.54 -4.95
CA VAL A 111 -16.85 5.33 -5.74
C VAL A 111 -17.93 5.12 -6.80
N LYS A 112 -19.21 5.25 -6.42
CA LYS A 112 -20.35 5.19 -7.34
C LYS A 112 -20.24 6.23 -8.45
N LYS A 113 -19.94 7.49 -8.11
CA LYS A 113 -19.80 8.58 -9.09
C LYS A 113 -18.72 8.28 -10.13
N PHE A 114 -17.57 7.75 -9.70
CA PHE A 114 -16.48 7.36 -10.60
C PHE A 114 -16.81 6.12 -11.43
N ARG A 115 -17.42 5.10 -10.83
CA ARG A 115 -17.83 3.88 -11.54
C ARG A 115 -18.98 4.08 -12.51
N LYS A 116 -19.74 5.18 -12.40
CA LYS A 116 -20.96 5.45 -13.18
C LYS A 116 -21.96 4.28 -13.14
N LYS A 117 -22.04 3.59 -11.99
CA LYS A 117 -22.94 2.45 -11.73
C LYS A 117 -23.98 2.78 -10.65
N SER A 118 -25.01 1.94 -10.54
CA SER A 118 -25.99 2.05 -9.45
C SER A 118 -25.34 1.79 -8.08
N LEU A 119 -25.87 2.41 -7.02
CA LEU A 119 -25.36 2.23 -5.67
C LEU A 119 -25.41 0.76 -5.23
N ARG A 120 -26.47 0.04 -5.61
CA ARG A 120 -26.63 -1.39 -5.32
C ARG A 120 -25.54 -2.24 -5.99
N SER A 121 -25.22 -1.97 -7.25
CA SER A 121 -24.15 -2.69 -7.96
C SER A 121 -22.80 -2.42 -7.32
N VAL A 122 -22.50 -1.17 -6.97
CA VAL A 122 -21.24 -0.80 -6.33
C VAL A 122 -21.11 -1.48 -4.97
N LYS A 123 -22.16 -1.45 -4.14
CA LYS A 123 -22.15 -2.16 -2.84
C LYS A 123 -21.96 -3.67 -3.00
N SER A 124 -22.54 -4.27 -4.03
CA SER A 124 -22.35 -5.70 -4.32
C SER A 124 -20.88 -6.00 -4.65
N ASP A 125 -20.28 -5.22 -5.55
CA ASP A 125 -18.88 -5.37 -5.93
C ASP A 125 -17.96 -5.18 -4.71
N LEU A 126 -18.23 -4.16 -3.89
CA LEU A 126 -17.45 -3.85 -2.70
C LEU A 126 -17.52 -4.94 -1.62
N ARG A 127 -18.69 -5.55 -1.40
CA ARG A 127 -18.84 -6.70 -0.49
C ARG A 127 -18.12 -7.94 -1.00
N GLU A 128 -18.06 -8.13 -2.31
CA GLU A 128 -17.31 -9.25 -2.90
C GLU A 128 -15.79 -9.01 -2.76
N LEU A 129 -15.33 -7.78 -2.98
CA LEU A 129 -13.94 -7.39 -2.72
C LEU A 129 -13.55 -7.51 -1.24
N GLU A 130 -14.45 -7.18 -0.32
CA GLU A 130 -14.22 -7.33 1.13
C GLU A 130 -14.03 -8.78 1.53
N LYS A 131 -14.86 -9.70 1.01
CA LYS A 131 -14.68 -11.15 1.26
C LYS A 131 -13.34 -11.69 0.77
N LEU A 132 -12.76 -11.06 -0.24
CA LEU A 132 -11.46 -11.42 -0.82
C LEU A 132 -10.30 -10.65 -0.17
N ASP A 133 -10.57 -9.83 0.85
CA ASP A 133 -9.63 -8.95 1.57
C ASP A 133 -8.97 -7.87 0.67
N PHE A 134 -9.59 -7.57 -0.47
CA PHE A 134 -9.17 -6.47 -1.35
C PHE A 134 -9.79 -5.12 -0.98
N ALA A 135 -10.83 -5.10 -0.14
CA ALA A 135 -11.46 -3.89 0.37
C ALA A 135 -11.83 -4.04 1.86
N GLN A 136 -11.92 -2.92 2.57
CA GLN A 136 -12.50 -2.86 3.91
C GLN A 136 -13.66 -1.88 3.89
N LEU A 137 -14.82 -2.31 4.39
CA LEU A 137 -16.01 -1.47 4.45
C LEU A 137 -16.25 -0.96 5.86
N ASP A 138 -16.64 0.31 5.92
CA ASP A 138 -17.26 0.93 7.09
C ASP A 138 -18.74 1.14 6.73
N ASP A 139 -19.56 0.16 7.10
CA ASP A 139 -21.00 0.16 6.80
C ASP A 139 -21.74 1.29 7.53
N GLU A 140 -21.27 1.71 8.71
CA GLU A 140 -21.90 2.79 9.50
C GLU A 140 -21.72 4.13 8.79
N ASN A 141 -20.48 4.45 8.38
CA ASN A 141 -20.16 5.72 7.74
C ASN A 141 -20.26 5.67 6.20
N GLN A 142 -20.61 4.51 5.63
CA GLN A 142 -20.70 4.28 4.19
C GLN A 142 -19.40 4.63 3.46
N LYS A 143 -18.27 4.15 4.01
CA LYS A 143 -16.93 4.37 3.48
C LYS A 143 -16.25 3.05 3.12
N VAL A 144 -15.24 3.15 2.28
CA VAL A 144 -14.38 2.03 1.88
C VAL A 144 -12.93 2.49 1.79
N ARG A 145 -12.02 1.57 2.08
CA ARG A 145 -10.59 1.70 1.77
C ARG A 145 -10.07 0.37 1.18
N PRO A 146 -8.87 0.35 0.59
CA PRO A 146 -8.28 -0.90 0.15
C PRO A 146 -8.01 -1.84 1.34
N GLY A 147 -8.16 -3.14 1.11
CA GLY A 147 -7.91 -4.17 2.11
C GLY A 147 -6.43 -4.55 2.23
N TYR A 148 -6.11 -5.41 3.19
CA TYR A 148 -4.70 -5.71 3.52
C TYR A 148 -4.01 -6.48 2.40
N ARG A 149 -4.74 -7.35 1.69
CA ARG A 149 -4.24 -8.12 0.55
C ARG A 149 -3.73 -7.24 -0.60
N VAL A 150 -4.28 -6.04 -0.74
CA VAL A 150 -3.87 -5.10 -1.79
C VAL A 150 -2.40 -4.69 -1.60
N ALA A 151 -1.97 -4.43 -0.37
CA ALA A 151 -0.60 -3.99 -0.08
C ALA A 151 0.45 -5.07 -0.34
N SER A 152 0.07 -6.35 -0.25
CA SER A 152 0.94 -7.48 -0.61
C SER A 152 0.97 -7.78 -2.11
N GLU A 153 -0.12 -7.53 -2.84
CA GLU A 153 -0.24 -7.92 -4.25
C GLU A 153 0.02 -6.78 -5.24
N ILE A 154 -0.10 -5.53 -4.82
CA ILE A 154 0.03 -4.36 -5.69
C ILE A 154 1.21 -3.51 -5.23
N ASP A 155 2.26 -3.47 -6.06
CA ASP A 155 3.26 -2.40 -6.00
C ASP A 155 2.62 -1.09 -6.51
N TYR A 156 2.15 -0.27 -5.58
CA TYR A 156 1.50 1.01 -5.86
C TYR A 156 2.35 1.95 -6.71
N GLU A 157 3.66 2.02 -6.46
CA GLU A 157 4.55 2.92 -7.18
C GLU A 157 4.66 2.48 -8.64
N SER A 158 4.96 1.20 -8.87
CA SER A 158 5.00 0.62 -10.22
C SER A 158 3.66 0.71 -10.94
N PHE A 159 2.57 0.47 -10.22
CA PHE A 159 1.20 0.49 -10.75
C PHE A 159 0.81 1.89 -11.24
N PHE A 160 0.93 2.92 -10.40
CA PHE A 160 0.59 4.29 -10.79
C PHE A 160 1.57 4.89 -11.80
N ARG A 161 2.84 4.48 -11.79
CA ARG A 161 3.81 4.88 -12.83
C ARG A 161 3.48 4.29 -14.20
N LYS A 162 2.94 3.07 -14.25
CA LYS A 162 2.45 2.47 -15.51
C LYS A 162 1.21 3.20 -16.03
N LEU A 163 0.29 3.59 -15.14
CA LEU A 163 -0.90 4.36 -15.51
C LEU A 163 -0.54 5.72 -16.14
N THR A 164 0.38 6.46 -15.53
CA THR A 164 0.81 7.78 -16.05
C THR A 164 1.60 7.70 -17.35
N LYS A 165 2.40 6.65 -17.57
CA LYS A 165 3.10 6.43 -18.85
C LYS A 165 2.16 6.07 -20.01
N THR A 166 1.02 5.44 -19.71
CA THR A 166 0.06 5.02 -20.74
C THR A 166 -0.72 6.23 -21.30
N ASP A 167 -0.83 7.33 -20.55
CA ASP A 167 -1.49 8.57 -20.99
C ASP A 167 -0.64 9.48 -21.91
N ILE A 168 0.67 9.22 -22.06
CA ILE A 168 1.57 10.01 -22.94
C ILE A 168 1.67 9.37 -24.35
N GLY A 169 0.93 8.28 -24.58
CA GLY A 169 0.93 7.53 -25.85
C GLY A 169 -0.28 7.77 -26.75
N LYS A 170 -1.01 8.88 -26.61
CA LYS A 170 -2.08 9.30 -27.54
C LYS A 170 -1.79 10.65 -28.15
#